data_AF-A0A7C1CFD4-F1
#
_entry.id   AF-A0A7C1CFD4-F1
#
_cell.length_a   1.000
_cell.length_b   1.000
_cell.length_c   1.000
_cell.angle_alpha   90.00
_cell.angle_beta   90.00
_cell.angle_gamma   90.00
#
_symmetry.space_group_name_H-M   'P 1'
#
loop_
_entity.id
_entity.type
_entity.pdbx_description
1 polymer ?
#
loop_
_entity_poly.entity_id
_entity_poly.type
_entity_poly.pdbx_seq_one_letter_code
_entity_poly.pdbx_strand_id
1 'polypeptide(L)'
;MQRTKNSASLLLKLLETDTERLEAAEKKIRKNSIDFLQGLWKDFLQELCEIFVEAFEVPFEKRPLSETFALIGKIVEMHRDRLKELKKAFEEKMKRELVEDFGEIAKVSMKTFDEMFEMLRILYLFYLHSGDEWFLDLSIMLYALLKSSVTGAAYVVAGLGYFLQGKTLEAFALAAYGARESLPKRAPVTKPWENPSQWARALKVSYHYDVGMRVVSELLNSWGFQDVVFNLE
;
A
#
# COMPACT_ATOMS: atom_id res chain seq x y z
N MET A 1 26.94 -12.83 -2.69
CA MET A 1 25.57 -13.27 -2.32
C MET A 1 25.43 -13.32 -0.80
N GLN A 2 25.12 -12.19 -0.15
CA GLN A 2 25.08 -12.11 1.33
C GLN A 2 23.80 -11.42 1.87
N ARG A 3 22.79 -11.21 1.01
CA ARG A 3 21.56 -10.46 1.32
C ARG A 3 20.39 -11.30 1.89
N THR A 4 20.48 -12.63 1.91
CA THR A 4 19.31 -13.51 2.21
C THR A 4 19.24 -14.05 3.64
N LYS A 5 20.28 -13.91 4.46
CA LYS A 5 20.25 -14.45 5.84
C LYS A 5 19.43 -13.62 6.82
N ASN A 6 19.24 -12.32 6.57
CA ASN A 6 18.51 -11.45 7.49
C ASN A 6 16.99 -11.47 7.31
N SER A 7 16.48 -11.63 6.08
CA SER A 7 15.04 -11.61 5.79
C SER A 7 14.30 -12.84 6.32
N ALA A 8 14.85 -14.04 6.06
CA ALA A 8 14.33 -15.29 6.62
C ALA A 8 14.31 -15.29 8.16
N SER A 9 15.25 -14.57 8.79
CA SER A 9 15.29 -14.45 10.25
C SER A 9 14.13 -13.65 10.85
N LEU A 10 13.54 -12.71 10.09
CA LEU A 10 12.43 -11.89 10.56
C LEU A 10 11.13 -12.68 10.60
N LEU A 11 10.89 -13.42 9.53
CA LEU A 11 9.77 -14.33 9.33
C LEU A 11 9.73 -15.40 10.41
N LEU A 12 10.88 -16.05 10.65
CA LEU A 12 11.02 -17.04 11.73
C LEU A 12 10.82 -16.42 13.10
N LYS A 13 11.38 -15.23 13.38
CA LYS A 13 11.17 -14.55 14.67
C LYS A 13 9.73 -14.16 14.93
N LEU A 14 8.99 -13.70 13.91
CA LEU A 14 7.57 -13.38 14.04
C LEU A 14 6.72 -14.63 14.27
N LEU A 15 7.06 -15.75 13.62
CA LEU A 15 6.39 -17.04 13.82
C LEU A 15 6.77 -17.72 15.14
N GLU A 16 7.98 -17.47 15.66
CA GLU A 16 8.45 -17.93 16.98
C GLU A 16 7.97 -17.04 18.13
N THR A 17 7.31 -15.91 17.81
CA THR A 17 6.73 -15.02 18.81
C THR A 17 5.43 -15.62 19.34
N ASP A 18 5.25 -15.60 20.67
CA ASP A 18 4.01 -16.00 21.33
C ASP A 18 2.80 -15.30 20.69
N THR A 19 1.73 -16.05 20.39
CA THR A 19 0.51 -15.60 19.73
C THR A 19 -0.05 -14.32 20.37
N GLU A 20 -0.03 -14.22 21.70
CA GLU A 20 -0.52 -13.03 22.42
C GLU A 20 0.26 -11.75 22.04
N ARG A 21 1.58 -11.87 21.85
CA ARG A 21 2.42 -10.74 21.44
C ARG A 21 2.20 -10.36 19.99
N LEU A 22 1.95 -11.35 19.13
CA LEU A 22 1.67 -11.13 17.71
C LEU A 22 0.32 -10.42 17.53
N GLU A 23 -0.71 -10.86 18.23
CA GLU A 23 -2.02 -10.19 18.25
C GLU A 23 -1.94 -8.75 18.80
N ALA A 24 -1.12 -8.52 19.83
CA ALA A 24 -0.89 -7.17 20.35
C ALA A 24 -0.21 -6.27 19.31
N ALA A 25 0.76 -6.81 18.57
CA ALA A 25 1.44 -6.11 17.48
C ALA A 25 0.47 -5.78 16.34
N GLU A 26 -0.38 -6.73 15.93
CA GLU A 26 -1.44 -6.52 14.93
C GLU A 26 -2.38 -5.38 15.33
N LYS A 27 -2.89 -5.40 16.57
CA LYS A 27 -3.79 -4.35 17.09
C LYS A 27 -3.12 -2.99 17.11
N LYS A 28 -1.85 -2.92 17.56
CA LYS A 28 -1.06 -1.67 17.55
C LYS A 28 -0.86 -1.14 16.14
N ILE A 29 -0.41 -1.99 15.22
CA ILE A 29 -0.14 -1.59 13.82
C ILE A 29 -1.41 -1.15 13.12
N ARG A 30 -2.52 -1.86 13.32
CA ARG A 30 -3.80 -1.48 12.76
C ARG A 30 -4.21 -0.09 13.23
N LYS A 31 -4.18 0.16 14.55
CA LYS A 31 -4.54 1.45 15.12
C LYS A 31 -3.66 2.58 14.55
N ASN A 32 -2.34 2.42 14.65
CA ASN A 32 -1.41 3.46 14.21
C ASN A 32 -1.51 3.74 12.72
N SER A 33 -1.70 2.70 11.91
CA SER A 33 -1.90 2.84 10.47
C SER A 33 -3.21 3.58 10.15
N ILE A 34 -4.30 3.32 10.88
CA ILE A 34 -5.55 4.07 10.71
C ILE A 34 -5.33 5.55 11.04
N ASP A 35 -4.72 5.85 12.19
CA ASP A 35 -4.46 7.22 12.63
C ASP A 35 -3.57 7.96 11.61
N PHE A 36 -2.52 7.30 11.11
CA PHE A 36 -1.64 7.78 10.06
C PHE A 36 -2.40 8.09 8.77
N LEU A 37 -3.20 7.13 8.27
CA LEU A 37 -3.95 7.27 7.02
C LEU A 37 -5.00 8.38 7.11
N GLN A 38 -5.68 8.51 8.25
CA GLN A 38 -6.62 9.60 8.49
C GLN A 38 -5.91 10.95 8.49
N GLY A 39 -4.75 11.06 9.12
CA GLY A 39 -3.92 12.25 9.08
C GLY A 39 -3.49 12.61 7.65
N LEU A 40 -2.97 11.64 6.91
CA LEU A 40 -2.55 11.82 5.52
C LEU A 40 -3.72 12.24 4.61
N TRP A 41 -4.88 11.63 4.80
CA TRP A 41 -6.10 12.00 4.07
C TRP A 41 -6.54 13.43 4.39
N LYS A 42 -6.50 13.83 5.66
CA LYS A 42 -6.84 15.18 6.10
C LYS A 42 -5.88 16.22 5.52
N ASP A 43 -4.58 15.96 5.56
CA ASP A 43 -3.55 16.85 5.01
C ASP A 43 -3.75 17.03 3.50
N PHE A 44 -4.04 15.94 2.78
CA PHE A 44 -4.37 15.98 1.36
C PHE A 44 -5.63 16.79 1.06
N LEU A 45 -6.71 16.58 1.82
CA LEU A 45 -7.95 17.34 1.67
C LEU A 45 -7.74 18.83 1.95
N GLN A 46 -6.95 19.18 2.96
CA GLN A 46 -6.64 20.58 3.26
C GLN A 46 -5.91 21.25 2.09
N GLU A 47 -4.87 20.61 1.55
CA GLU A 47 -4.17 21.09 0.35
C GLU A 47 -5.12 21.24 -0.84
N LEU A 48 -6.02 20.28 -1.06
CA LEU A 48 -7.01 20.38 -2.13
C LEU A 48 -8.00 21.54 -1.91
N CYS A 49 -8.44 21.79 -0.68
CA CYS A 49 -9.33 22.91 -0.34
C CYS A 49 -8.64 24.26 -0.53
N GLU A 50 -7.36 24.38 -0.19
CA GLU A 50 -6.57 25.60 -0.43
C GLU A 50 -6.42 25.90 -1.93
N ILE A 51 -6.30 24.84 -2.74
CA ILE A 51 -6.16 24.96 -4.19
C ILE A 51 -7.53 25.23 -4.86
N PHE A 52 -8.61 24.65 -4.33
CA PHE A 52 -9.95 24.70 -4.91
C PHE A 52 -10.97 25.24 -3.91
N VAL A 53 -10.77 26.50 -3.49
CA VAL A 53 -11.62 27.24 -2.53
C VAL A 53 -13.13 27.14 -2.85
N GLU A 54 -13.51 26.92 -4.10
CA GLU A 54 -14.90 26.85 -4.57
C GLU A 54 -15.41 25.44 -4.95
N ALA A 55 -14.57 24.39 -5.06
CA ALA A 55 -14.98 23.16 -5.78
C ALA A 55 -15.62 22.05 -4.92
N PHE A 56 -15.69 22.20 -3.60
CA PHE A 56 -16.07 21.12 -2.69
C PHE A 56 -17.42 21.34 -1.96
N GLU A 57 -18.51 21.57 -2.70
CA GLU A 57 -19.86 21.44 -2.12
C GLU A 57 -20.17 20.00 -1.69
N VAL A 58 -19.63 19.02 -2.41
CA VAL A 58 -19.73 17.59 -2.09
C VAL A 58 -18.38 17.05 -1.66
N PRO A 59 -18.26 16.40 -0.48
CA PRO A 59 -17.05 15.71 -0.06
C PRO A 59 -16.58 14.72 -1.11
N PHE A 60 -15.27 14.68 -1.35
CA PHE A 60 -14.64 13.91 -2.42
C PHE A 60 -15.08 12.44 -2.44
N GLU A 61 -15.23 11.84 -1.27
CA GLU A 61 -15.53 10.43 -1.06
C GLU A 61 -17.02 10.10 -1.22
N LYS A 62 -17.87 11.13 -1.26
CA LYS A 62 -19.30 11.01 -1.58
C LYS A 62 -19.58 11.16 -3.07
N ARG A 63 -18.58 11.51 -3.87
CA ARG A 63 -18.74 11.70 -5.32
C ARG A 63 -18.72 10.36 -6.06
N PRO A 64 -19.45 10.27 -7.19
CA PRO A 64 -19.28 9.19 -8.14
C PRO A 64 -17.81 9.06 -8.57
N LEU A 65 -17.35 7.83 -8.77
CA LEU A 65 -15.95 7.56 -9.11
C LEU A 65 -15.50 8.34 -10.36
N SER A 66 -16.36 8.47 -11.37
CA SER A 66 -16.09 9.26 -12.58
C SER A 66 -15.83 10.74 -12.32
N GLU A 67 -16.59 11.36 -11.41
CA GLU A 67 -16.40 12.77 -11.03
C GLU A 67 -15.11 12.95 -10.24
N THR A 68 -14.82 12.02 -9.34
CA THR A 68 -13.57 11.95 -8.61
C THR A 68 -12.37 11.91 -9.57
N PHE A 69 -12.39 11.05 -10.59
CA PHE A 69 -11.35 11.02 -11.61
C PHE A 69 -11.21 12.33 -12.38
N ALA A 70 -12.33 12.95 -12.77
CA ALA A 70 -12.31 14.22 -13.49
C ALA A 70 -11.70 15.36 -12.65
N LEU A 71 -12.04 15.40 -11.35
CA LEU A 71 -11.52 16.41 -10.43
C LEU A 71 -10.01 16.25 -10.20
N ILE A 72 -9.53 15.04 -9.91
CA ILE A 72 -8.09 14.77 -9.78
C ILE A 72 -7.37 15.09 -11.09
N GLY A 73 -7.97 14.79 -12.25
CA GLY A 73 -7.44 15.15 -13.56
C GLY A 73 -7.12 16.65 -13.66
N LYS A 74 -8.07 17.50 -13.30
CA LYS A 74 -7.88 18.96 -13.27
C LYS A 74 -6.79 19.39 -12.28
N ILE A 75 -6.78 18.82 -11.08
CA ILE A 75 -5.75 19.10 -10.05
C ILE A 75 -4.35 18.79 -10.60
N VAL A 76 -4.19 17.63 -11.23
CA VAL A 76 -2.92 17.16 -11.78
C VAL A 76 -2.42 18.06 -12.90
N GLU A 77 -3.30 18.53 -13.77
CA GLU A 77 -2.95 19.44 -14.87
C GLU A 77 -2.54 20.82 -14.37
N MET A 78 -3.24 21.36 -13.38
CA MET A 78 -3.04 22.73 -12.91
C MET A 78 -1.91 22.88 -11.88
N HIS A 79 -1.63 21.84 -11.08
CA HIS A 79 -0.79 21.95 -9.87
C HIS A 79 0.30 20.88 -9.76
N ARG A 80 0.90 20.50 -10.89
CA ARG A 80 1.91 19.43 -10.97
C ARG A 80 3.07 19.58 -9.99
N ASP A 81 3.63 20.79 -9.84
CA ASP A 81 4.80 21.02 -8.97
C ASP A 81 4.42 20.91 -7.49
N ARG A 82 3.25 21.43 -7.09
CA ARG A 82 2.75 21.31 -5.71
C ARG A 82 2.44 19.84 -5.35
N LEU A 83 1.90 19.07 -6.30
CA LEU A 83 1.71 17.62 -6.12
C LEU A 83 3.04 16.86 -5.94
N LYS A 84 4.13 17.34 -6.54
CA LYS A 84 5.46 16.75 -6.37
C LYS A 84 5.99 16.95 -4.96
N GLU A 85 5.84 18.15 -4.42
CA GLU A 85 6.19 18.46 -3.04
C GLU A 85 5.35 17.65 -2.06
N LEU A 86 4.04 17.58 -2.31
CA LEU A 86 3.10 16.81 -1.51
C LEU A 86 3.44 15.31 -1.50
N LYS A 87 3.74 14.71 -2.66
CA LYS A 87 4.18 13.31 -2.72
C LYS A 87 5.46 13.08 -1.91
N LYS A 88 6.44 13.99 -2.01
CA LYS A 88 7.70 13.88 -1.27
C LYS A 88 7.45 13.97 0.24
N ALA A 89 6.61 14.91 0.67
CA ALA A 89 6.21 15.04 2.07
C ALA A 89 5.51 13.76 2.57
N PHE A 90 4.63 13.16 1.76
CA PHE A 90 4.00 11.88 2.09
C PHE A 90 4.99 10.73 2.20
N GLU A 91 5.93 10.61 1.26
CA GLU A 91 6.99 9.60 1.32
C GLU A 91 7.86 9.76 2.57
N GLU A 92 8.20 10.99 2.95
CA GLU A 92 8.95 11.27 4.18
C GLU A 92 8.14 10.97 5.45
N LYS A 93 6.85 11.32 5.46
CA LYS A 93 5.94 11.03 6.60
C LYS A 93 5.74 9.53 6.78
N MET A 94 5.53 8.77 5.70
CA MET A 94 5.47 7.30 5.75
C MET A 94 6.75 6.69 6.31
N LYS A 95 7.92 7.19 5.88
CA LYS A 95 9.22 6.74 6.37
C LYS A 95 9.48 7.08 7.83
N ARG A 96 8.79 8.05 8.40
CA ARG A 96 8.91 8.39 9.82
C ARG A 96 7.89 7.58 10.62
N GLU A 97 6.61 7.73 10.32
CA GLU A 97 5.53 7.27 11.20
C GLU A 97 5.27 5.76 11.04
N LEU A 98 5.10 5.26 9.81
CA LEU A 98 4.87 3.83 9.60
C LEU A 98 6.15 3.02 9.78
N VAL A 99 7.29 3.49 9.28
CA VAL A 99 8.53 2.71 9.38
C VAL A 99 9.05 2.61 10.81
N GLU A 100 8.92 3.64 11.66
CA GLU A 100 9.30 3.52 13.08
C GLU A 100 8.42 2.50 13.81
N ASP A 101 7.11 2.52 13.57
CA ASP A 101 6.16 1.58 14.17
C ASP A 101 6.44 0.12 13.80
N PHE A 102 6.79 -0.14 12.55
CA PHE A 102 7.16 -1.47 12.07
C PHE A 102 8.60 -1.84 12.49
N GLY A 103 9.49 -0.86 12.61
CA GLY A 103 10.87 -1.03 13.06
C GLY A 103 10.97 -1.51 14.50
N GLU A 104 10.05 -1.08 15.37
CA GLU A 104 9.96 -1.57 16.76
C GLU A 104 9.61 -3.07 16.85
N ILE A 105 8.73 -3.54 15.95
CA ILE A 105 8.29 -4.94 15.92
C ILE A 105 9.36 -5.84 15.31
N ALA A 106 10.06 -5.34 14.32
CA ALA A 106 10.95 -6.13 13.47
C ALA A 106 12.44 -5.98 13.83
N LYS A 107 12.82 -5.00 14.67
CA LYS A 107 14.23 -4.56 14.87
C LYS A 107 14.95 -4.33 13.53
N VAL A 108 14.24 -3.88 12.52
CA VAL A 108 14.79 -3.65 11.18
C VAL A 108 15.31 -2.21 11.15
N SER A 109 16.62 -2.04 10.94
CA SER A 109 17.17 -0.72 10.65
C SER A 109 16.83 -0.38 9.20
N MET A 110 15.89 0.53 9.00
CA MET A 110 15.40 0.89 7.68
C MET A 110 16.08 2.19 7.16
N LYS A 111 17.07 2.07 6.25
CA LYS A 111 17.77 3.16 5.54
C LYS A 111 17.52 3.32 4.01
N THR A 112 16.76 2.45 3.31
CA THR A 112 16.64 2.28 1.84
C THR A 112 15.25 1.85 1.31
N PHE A 113 15.00 2.03 -0.01
CA PHE A 113 13.74 1.66 -0.69
C PHE A 113 13.39 0.15 -0.63
N ASP A 114 14.39 -0.73 -0.44
CA ASP A 114 14.21 -2.18 -0.20
C ASP A 114 13.40 -2.46 1.09
N GLU A 115 13.19 -1.46 1.95
CA GLU A 115 12.53 -1.62 3.26
C GLU A 115 11.07 -1.21 3.28
N MET A 116 10.60 -0.44 2.31
CA MET A 116 9.15 -0.28 2.14
C MET A 116 8.53 -1.61 1.70
N PHE A 117 9.31 -2.48 1.02
CA PHE A 117 8.92 -3.86 0.75
C PHE A 117 8.81 -4.70 2.04
N GLU A 118 9.66 -4.45 3.04
CA GLU A 118 9.60 -5.12 4.34
C GLU A 118 8.30 -4.80 5.09
N MET A 119 7.84 -3.55 5.05
CA MET A 119 6.52 -3.17 5.58
C MET A 119 5.39 -3.90 4.86
N LEU A 120 5.43 -3.94 3.51
CA LEU A 120 4.43 -4.68 2.73
C LEU A 120 4.41 -6.16 3.09
N ARG A 121 5.59 -6.75 3.34
CA ARG A 121 5.75 -8.13 3.79
C ARG A 121 5.15 -8.34 5.17
N ILE A 122 5.46 -7.49 6.16
CA ILE A 122 4.92 -7.63 7.52
C ILE A 122 3.38 -7.57 7.49
N LEU A 123 2.80 -6.65 6.72
CA LEU A 123 1.35 -6.59 6.52
C LEU A 123 0.79 -7.88 5.89
N TYR A 124 1.48 -8.43 4.87
CA TYR A 124 1.07 -9.69 4.26
C TYR A 124 1.14 -10.85 5.26
N LEU A 125 2.11 -10.85 6.18
CA LEU A 125 2.22 -11.87 7.22
C LEU A 125 1.11 -11.77 8.25
N PHE A 126 0.74 -10.56 8.69
CA PHE A 126 -0.43 -10.37 9.54
C PHE A 126 -1.72 -10.85 8.86
N TYR A 127 -1.86 -10.63 7.56
CA TYR A 127 -2.97 -11.23 6.79
C TYR A 127 -2.93 -12.75 6.82
N LEU A 128 -1.77 -13.38 6.56
CA LEU A 128 -1.66 -14.85 6.60
C LEU A 128 -1.92 -15.42 7.99
N HIS A 129 -1.52 -14.73 9.06
CA HIS A 129 -1.70 -15.14 10.44
C HIS A 129 -3.16 -15.00 10.90
N SER A 130 -3.74 -13.81 10.75
CA SER A 130 -5.06 -13.47 11.31
C SER A 130 -6.23 -13.80 10.36
N GLY A 131 -5.97 -13.91 9.06
CA GLY A 131 -7.01 -13.94 8.02
C GLY A 131 -7.72 -12.59 7.81
N ASP A 132 -7.29 -11.50 8.47
CA ASP A 132 -7.91 -10.19 8.33
C ASP A 132 -7.46 -9.52 7.01
N GLU A 133 -8.37 -9.47 6.03
CA GLU A 133 -8.14 -8.87 4.72
C GLU A 133 -7.76 -7.40 4.79
N TRP A 134 -8.04 -6.70 5.90
CA TRP A 134 -7.65 -5.30 6.07
C TRP A 134 -6.13 -5.09 5.93
N PHE A 135 -5.31 -6.01 6.46
CA PHE A 135 -3.85 -5.92 6.34
C PHE A 135 -3.39 -6.13 4.89
N LEU A 136 -4.02 -7.07 4.19
CA LEU A 136 -3.75 -7.32 2.77
C LEU A 136 -4.13 -6.10 1.94
N ASP A 137 -5.32 -5.55 2.15
CA ASP A 137 -5.82 -4.41 1.41
C ASP A 137 -4.96 -3.16 1.65
N LEU A 138 -4.53 -2.93 2.90
CA LEU A 138 -3.58 -1.88 3.23
C LEU A 138 -2.25 -2.08 2.48
N SER A 139 -1.71 -3.31 2.49
CA SER A 139 -0.47 -3.63 1.79
C SER A 139 -0.59 -3.35 0.28
N ILE A 140 -1.73 -3.67 -0.34
CA ILE A 140 -1.99 -3.38 -1.75
C ILE A 140 -2.05 -1.86 -2.01
N MET A 141 -2.71 -1.08 -1.14
CA MET A 141 -2.77 0.38 -1.27
C MET A 141 -1.38 1.03 -1.16
N LEU A 142 -0.58 0.60 -0.18
CA LEU A 142 0.78 1.10 0.01
C LEU A 142 1.66 0.70 -1.18
N TYR A 143 1.54 -0.53 -1.69
CA TYR A 143 2.21 -0.95 -2.92
C TYR A 143 1.89 -0.03 -4.10
N ALA A 144 0.62 0.31 -4.31
CA ALA A 144 0.23 1.23 -5.37
C ALA A 144 0.87 2.61 -5.20
N LEU A 145 0.95 3.13 -3.98
CA LEU A 145 1.57 4.42 -3.68
C LEU A 145 3.05 4.42 -4.04
N LEU A 146 3.77 3.34 -3.69
CA LEU A 146 5.18 3.15 -4.03
C LEU A 146 5.43 3.08 -5.54
N LYS A 147 4.50 2.44 -6.26
CA LYS A 147 4.59 2.25 -7.72
C LYS A 147 4.06 3.46 -8.50
N SER A 148 3.44 4.43 -7.83
CA SER A 148 2.84 5.59 -8.48
C SER A 148 3.88 6.62 -8.93
N SER A 149 3.61 7.21 -10.09
CA SER A 149 4.32 8.41 -10.54
C SER A 149 3.96 9.61 -9.65
N VAL A 150 4.68 10.73 -9.83
CA VAL A 150 4.40 11.97 -9.08
C VAL A 150 2.92 12.38 -9.17
N THR A 151 2.37 12.35 -10.38
CA THR A 151 0.98 12.72 -10.64
C THR A 151 0.02 11.57 -10.32
N GLY A 152 0.48 10.33 -10.42
CA GLY A 152 -0.27 9.13 -10.03
C GLY A 152 -0.60 9.08 -8.54
N ALA A 153 0.28 9.59 -7.68
CA ALA A 153 0.10 9.57 -6.23
C ALA A 153 -1.20 10.25 -5.77
N ALA A 154 -1.65 11.31 -6.45
CA ALA A 154 -2.92 11.97 -6.14
C ALA A 154 -4.12 11.02 -6.27
N TYR A 155 -4.12 10.13 -7.26
CA TYR A 155 -5.14 9.10 -7.42
C TYR A 155 -5.04 8.04 -6.33
N VAL A 156 -3.83 7.64 -5.93
CA VAL A 156 -3.67 6.65 -4.85
C VAL A 156 -4.15 7.22 -3.51
N VAL A 157 -3.81 8.47 -3.19
CA VAL A 157 -4.23 9.14 -1.95
C VAL A 157 -5.74 9.36 -1.93
N ALA A 158 -6.33 9.76 -3.05
CA ALA A 158 -7.79 9.73 -3.23
C ALA A 158 -8.38 8.34 -2.94
N GLY A 159 -7.73 7.28 -3.43
CA GLY A 159 -8.10 5.90 -3.12
C GLY A 159 -8.02 5.58 -1.63
N LEU A 160 -7.07 6.14 -0.88
CA LEU A 160 -6.99 5.97 0.58
C LEU A 160 -8.22 6.54 1.29
N GLY A 161 -8.76 7.67 0.82
CA GLY A 161 -10.01 8.22 1.32
C GLY A 161 -11.19 7.25 1.16
N TYR A 162 -11.28 6.58 0.00
CA TYR A 162 -12.29 5.53 -0.24
C TYR A 162 -12.04 4.27 0.62
N PHE A 163 -10.77 3.87 0.78
CA PHE A 163 -10.38 2.73 1.62
C PHE A 163 -10.78 2.93 3.09
N LEU A 164 -10.55 4.12 3.65
CA LEU A 164 -10.95 4.47 5.02
C LEU A 164 -12.48 4.40 5.24
N GLN A 165 -13.28 4.42 4.18
CA GLN A 165 -14.74 4.29 4.22
C GLN A 165 -15.23 2.88 3.93
N GLY A 166 -14.33 1.91 3.74
CA GLY A 166 -14.69 0.54 3.34
C GLY A 166 -15.08 0.40 1.86
N LYS A 167 -14.84 1.40 1.02
CA LYS A 167 -15.08 1.36 -0.43
C LYS A 167 -13.85 0.81 -1.16
N THR A 168 -13.49 -0.43 -0.84
CA THR A 168 -12.23 -1.08 -1.28
C THR A 168 -12.12 -1.20 -2.80
N LEU A 169 -13.23 -1.44 -3.50
CA LEU A 169 -13.23 -1.60 -4.95
C LEU A 169 -12.82 -0.30 -5.67
N GLU A 170 -13.43 0.81 -5.29
CA GLU A 170 -13.14 2.15 -5.80
C GLU A 170 -11.73 2.59 -5.40
N ALA A 171 -11.34 2.31 -4.16
CA ALA A 171 -9.99 2.57 -3.66
C ALA A 171 -8.93 1.89 -4.55
N PHE A 172 -9.11 0.62 -4.86
CA PHE A 172 -8.19 -0.11 -5.74
C PHE A 172 -8.25 0.34 -7.19
N ALA A 173 -9.41 0.73 -7.71
CA ALA A 173 -9.49 1.28 -9.07
C ALA A 173 -8.70 2.59 -9.20
N LEU A 174 -8.83 3.49 -8.21
CA LEU A 174 -8.05 4.73 -8.10
C LEU A 174 -6.55 4.45 -7.96
N ALA A 175 -6.19 3.57 -7.04
CA ALA A 175 -4.82 3.20 -6.78
C ALA A 175 -4.16 2.55 -8.01
N ALA A 176 -4.88 1.65 -8.69
CA ALA A 176 -4.43 1.01 -9.91
C ALA A 176 -4.16 2.03 -11.02
N TYR A 177 -5.06 3.01 -11.19
CA TYR A 177 -4.84 4.08 -12.16
C TYR A 177 -3.65 4.96 -11.80
N GLY A 178 -3.46 5.27 -10.52
CA GLY A 178 -2.29 6.02 -10.03
C GLY A 178 -0.97 5.29 -10.27
N ALA A 179 -0.97 3.97 -10.16
CA ALA A 179 0.21 3.12 -10.37
C ALA A 179 0.38 2.61 -11.82
N ARG A 180 -0.51 2.96 -12.75
CA ARG A 180 -0.66 2.32 -14.08
C ARG A 180 0.61 2.22 -14.92
N GLU A 181 1.54 3.15 -14.75
CA GLU A 181 2.82 3.16 -15.47
C GLU A 181 3.77 2.05 -15.02
N SER A 182 3.59 1.56 -13.80
CA SER A 182 4.42 0.54 -13.13
C SER A 182 3.72 -0.81 -12.99
N LEU A 183 2.42 -0.88 -13.29
CA LEU A 183 1.62 -2.11 -13.34
C LEU A 183 1.88 -2.87 -14.67
N PRO A 184 1.49 -4.15 -14.83
CA PRO A 184 1.81 -4.96 -16.00
C PRO A 184 1.49 -4.22 -17.30
N LYS A 185 2.38 -4.39 -18.30
CA LYS A 185 2.44 -3.60 -19.55
C LYS A 185 1.12 -3.44 -20.32
N ARG A 186 0.11 -4.28 -20.04
CA ARG A 186 -1.24 -4.12 -20.58
C ARG A 186 -2.15 -3.57 -19.49
N ALA A 187 -2.29 -2.25 -19.45
CA ALA A 187 -3.34 -1.61 -18.67
C ALA A 187 -4.73 -2.14 -19.11
N PRO A 188 -5.72 -2.19 -18.20
CA PRO A 188 -7.11 -2.47 -18.57
C PRO A 188 -7.58 -1.55 -19.70
N VAL A 189 -8.39 -2.10 -20.62
CA VAL A 189 -8.86 -1.38 -21.82
C VAL A 189 -9.94 -0.35 -21.48
N THR A 190 -10.79 -0.64 -20.48
CA THR A 190 -11.87 0.23 -20.02
C THR A 190 -11.37 1.30 -19.07
N LYS A 191 -12.10 2.40 -18.93
CA LYS A 191 -11.76 3.41 -17.92
C LYS A 191 -11.99 2.87 -16.50
N PRO A 192 -11.27 3.37 -15.47
CA PRO A 192 -11.40 2.88 -14.10
C PRO A 192 -12.81 2.96 -13.52
N TRP A 193 -13.60 3.98 -13.89
CA TRP A 193 -14.98 4.13 -13.43
C TRP A 193 -16.01 3.33 -14.25
N GLU A 194 -15.62 2.83 -15.42
CA GLU A 194 -16.48 1.97 -16.25
C GLU A 194 -16.38 0.51 -15.80
N ASN A 195 -15.18 0.06 -15.40
CA ASN A 195 -14.97 -1.28 -14.87
C ASN A 195 -13.94 -1.27 -13.72
N PRO A 196 -14.32 -0.82 -12.52
CA PRO A 196 -13.41 -0.72 -11.38
C PRO A 196 -12.87 -2.09 -10.96
N SER A 197 -13.63 -3.17 -11.18
CA SER A 197 -13.23 -4.54 -10.88
C SER A 197 -12.01 -4.99 -11.68
N GLN A 198 -11.92 -4.63 -12.96
CA GLN A 198 -10.78 -5.00 -13.80
C GLN A 198 -9.50 -4.28 -13.34
N TRP A 199 -9.61 -3.00 -12.97
CA TRP A 199 -8.50 -2.22 -12.46
C TRP A 199 -8.04 -2.70 -11.09
N ALA A 200 -8.97 -2.97 -10.18
CA ALA A 200 -8.66 -3.55 -8.87
C ALA A 200 -7.96 -4.91 -9.02
N ARG A 201 -8.43 -5.77 -9.92
CA ARG A 201 -7.78 -7.06 -10.21
C ARG A 201 -6.37 -6.88 -10.75
N ALA A 202 -6.16 -5.94 -11.69
CA ALA A 202 -4.84 -5.67 -12.23
C ALA A 202 -3.85 -5.29 -11.12
N LEU A 203 -4.27 -4.42 -10.20
CA LEU A 203 -3.43 -4.05 -9.05
C LEU A 203 -3.16 -5.24 -8.12
N LYS A 204 -4.20 -5.99 -7.72
CA LYS A 204 -4.06 -7.18 -6.86
C LYS A 204 -3.08 -8.20 -7.45
N VAL A 205 -3.22 -8.52 -8.74
CA VAL A 205 -2.34 -9.48 -9.42
C VAL A 205 -0.88 -8.99 -9.42
N SER A 206 -0.67 -7.70 -9.66
CA SER A 206 0.67 -7.09 -9.65
C SER A 206 1.31 -7.18 -8.27
N TYR A 207 0.53 -6.85 -7.24
CA TYR A 207 0.93 -6.97 -5.86
C TYR A 207 1.31 -8.41 -5.50
N HIS A 208 0.46 -9.39 -5.82
CA HIS A 208 0.76 -10.79 -5.49
C HIS A 208 1.97 -11.31 -6.26
N TYR A 209 2.18 -10.86 -7.50
CA TYR A 209 3.37 -11.24 -8.27
C TYR A 209 4.66 -10.67 -7.68
N ASP A 210 4.66 -9.39 -7.28
CA ASP A 210 5.87 -8.72 -6.79
C ASP A 210 6.15 -9.02 -5.30
N VAL A 211 5.11 -9.04 -4.47
CA VAL A 211 5.20 -9.14 -3.00
C VAL A 211 4.80 -10.53 -2.55
N GLY A 212 3.55 -10.94 -2.83
CA GLY A 212 2.97 -12.19 -2.33
C GLY A 212 3.84 -13.41 -2.65
N MET A 213 4.28 -13.55 -3.90
CA MET A 213 5.14 -14.65 -4.34
C MET A 213 6.48 -14.69 -3.61
N ARG A 214 7.09 -13.54 -3.33
CA ARG A 214 8.35 -13.49 -2.58
C ARG A 214 8.16 -13.94 -1.14
N VAL A 215 7.09 -13.46 -0.48
CA VAL A 215 6.77 -13.86 0.89
C VAL A 215 6.48 -15.35 0.97
N VAL A 216 5.68 -15.89 0.05
CA VAL A 216 5.36 -17.32 -0.02
C VAL A 216 6.62 -18.16 -0.29
N SER A 217 7.49 -17.75 -1.23
CA SER A 217 8.76 -18.44 -1.46
C SER A 217 9.65 -18.43 -0.21
N GLU A 218 9.75 -17.32 0.51
CA GLU A 218 10.54 -17.27 1.76
C GLU A 218 9.96 -18.20 2.84
N LEU A 219 8.64 -18.27 3.00
CA LEU A 219 7.97 -19.18 3.93
C LEU A 219 8.25 -20.66 3.60
N LEU A 220 8.12 -21.04 2.33
CA LEU A 220 8.41 -22.41 1.88
C LEU A 220 9.88 -22.78 2.15
N ASN A 221 10.80 -21.83 1.95
CA ASN A 221 12.22 -22.05 2.26
C ASN A 221 12.44 -22.23 3.76
N SER A 222 11.84 -21.38 4.58
CA SER A 222 11.95 -21.45 6.05
C SER A 222 11.36 -22.74 6.62
N TRP A 223 10.34 -23.32 6.00
CA TRP A 223 9.77 -24.62 6.38
C TRP A 223 10.56 -25.83 5.83
N GLY A 224 11.70 -25.61 5.17
CA GLY A 224 12.56 -26.69 4.67
C GLY A 224 12.04 -27.38 3.42
N PHE A 225 10.99 -26.88 2.76
CA PHE A 225 10.45 -27.50 1.55
C PHE A 225 11.45 -27.49 0.39
N GLN A 226 12.30 -26.47 0.28
CA GLN A 226 13.37 -26.48 -0.73
C GLN A 226 14.46 -27.50 -0.43
N ASP A 227 14.80 -27.71 0.85
CA ASP A 227 15.79 -28.72 1.23
C ASP A 227 15.30 -30.15 0.91
N VAL A 228 13.99 -30.41 0.99
CA VAL A 228 13.40 -31.69 0.59
C VAL A 228 13.41 -31.89 -0.93
N VAL A 229 13.22 -30.83 -1.72
CA VAL A 229 13.20 -30.90 -3.19
C VAL A 229 14.61 -31.06 -3.78
N PHE A 230 15.63 -30.47 -3.16
CA PHE A 230 17.03 -30.55 -3.62
C PHE A 230 17.84 -31.73 -3.03
N ASN A 231 17.32 -32.43 -2.02
CA ASN A 231 17.92 -33.68 -1.50
C ASN A 231 17.34 -34.95 -2.17
N LEU A 232 16.68 -34.82 -3.32
CA LEU A 232 16.19 -35.94 -4.14
C LEU A 232 17.17 -36.33 -5.27
N GLU A 233 18.40 -35.83 -5.25
CA GLU A 233 19.51 -36.30 -6.11
C GLU A 233 20.37 -37.36 -5.42
#